data_AF-A0A383BDZ6-F1
#
_entry.id   AF-A0A383BDZ6-F1
#
_cell.length_a   1.000
_cell.length_b   1.000
_cell.length_c   1.000
_cell.angle_alpha   90.00
_cell.angle_beta   90.00
_cell.angle_gamma   90.00
#
_symmetry.space_group_name_H-M   'P 1'
#
loop_
_entity.id
_entity.type
_entity.pdbx_description
1 polymer ?
#
loop_
_entity_poly.entity_id
_entity_poly.type
_entity_poly.pdbx_seq_one_letter_code
_entity_poly.pdbx_strand_id
1 'polypeptide(L)'
;MLSCKTLRTIRPNFSQTLYLCVWLFCLIYLILDLSKLKGSALDTVEFIQIRRFIVKLGKMLHKYGTPAFRLEAYLGEVAKYLGVHASFISTPTSLTFVIWSDRHEDEYNHAARLLPGELDMNALSLTDELASELLSGKLTLSEADKRLNEIDAMGSPYGKWVTGVAFAMATGAFAMLMG
;
A
#
# COMPACT_ATOMS: atom_id res chain seq x y z
N MET A 1 -66.45 16.22 -9.27
CA MET A 1 -65.63 14.99 -9.34
C MET A 1 -65.96 14.25 -10.63
N LEU A 2 -65.42 14.72 -11.77
CA LEU A 2 -65.54 14.08 -13.10
C LEU A 2 -64.24 13.29 -13.31
N SER A 3 -64.28 11.95 -13.35
CA SER A 3 -64.42 11.13 -14.56
C SER A 3 -63.29 11.31 -15.58
N CYS A 4 -62.49 10.26 -15.80
CA CYS A 4 -62.11 9.89 -17.17
C CYS A 4 -61.57 8.45 -17.26
N LYS A 5 -62.48 7.47 -17.27
CA LYS A 5 -62.34 6.31 -18.15
C LYS A 5 -62.35 6.81 -19.60
N THR A 6 -61.20 7.17 -20.16
CA THR A 6 -60.98 7.34 -21.61
C THR A 6 -59.45 7.37 -21.75
N LEU A 7 -58.78 6.27 -22.08
CA LEU A 7 -58.52 5.89 -23.47
C LEU A 7 -58.02 4.43 -23.47
N ARG A 8 -58.93 3.48 -23.69
CA ARG A 8 -58.58 2.26 -24.42
C ARG A 8 -58.85 2.58 -25.89
N THR A 9 -57.94 2.13 -26.76
CA THR A 9 -58.02 2.03 -28.23
C THR A 9 -57.54 3.23 -29.06
N ILE A 10 -56.26 3.24 -29.41
CA ILE A 10 -55.80 3.56 -30.77
C ILE A 10 -54.87 2.43 -31.24
N ARG A 11 -55.43 1.61 -32.13
CA ARG A 11 -54.90 0.85 -33.29
C ARG A 11 -53.48 0.21 -33.31
N PRO A 12 -53.33 -0.85 -34.13
CA PRO A 12 -52.41 -1.96 -33.95
C PRO A 12 -51.09 -1.80 -34.74
N ASN A 13 -50.10 -2.63 -34.40
CA ASN A 13 -48.88 -2.89 -35.19
C ASN A 13 -47.75 -1.82 -35.13
N PHE A 14 -47.30 -1.46 -33.93
CA PHE A 14 -46.11 -0.60 -33.71
C PHE A 14 -45.28 -1.01 -32.46
N SER A 15 -45.50 -2.22 -31.95
CA SER A 15 -45.07 -2.60 -30.59
C SER A 15 -43.64 -3.20 -30.52
N GLN A 16 -43.17 -3.91 -31.55
CA GLN A 16 -41.84 -4.56 -31.48
C GLN A 16 -40.66 -3.58 -31.57
N THR A 17 -40.78 -2.51 -32.36
CA THR A 17 -39.73 -1.50 -32.55
C THR A 17 -39.46 -0.69 -31.28
N LEU A 18 -40.49 -0.42 -30.48
CA LEU A 18 -40.35 0.29 -29.20
C LEU A 18 -39.68 -0.58 -28.13
N TYR A 19 -40.04 -1.88 -28.05
CA TYR A 19 -39.40 -2.81 -27.12
C TYR A 19 -37.92 -3.01 -27.46
N LEU A 20 -37.56 -3.16 -28.74
CA LEU A 20 -36.15 -3.26 -29.15
C LEU A 20 -35.34 -2.02 -28.75
N CYS A 21 -35.94 -0.82 -28.87
CA CYS A 21 -35.28 0.43 -28.52
C CYS A 21 -35.05 0.59 -27.01
N VAL A 22 -36.05 0.24 -26.18
CA VAL A 22 -35.92 0.25 -24.71
C VAL A 22 -34.93 -0.83 -24.24
N TRP A 23 -34.93 -2.00 -24.87
CA TRP A 23 -33.98 -3.07 -24.57
C TRP A 23 -32.54 -2.67 -24.94
N LEU A 24 -32.35 -2.03 -26.10
CA LEU A 24 -31.04 -1.51 -26.52
C LEU A 24 -30.55 -0.41 -25.57
N PHE A 25 -31.44 0.51 -25.15
CA PHE A 25 -31.11 1.54 -24.17
C PHE A 25 -30.75 0.95 -22.80
N CYS A 26 -31.50 -0.07 -22.34
CA CYS A 26 -31.22 -0.77 -21.08
C CYS A 26 -29.91 -1.56 -21.15
N LEU A 27 -29.61 -2.20 -22.28
CA LEU A 27 -28.34 -2.90 -22.53
C LEU A 27 -27.16 -1.91 -22.55
N ILE A 28 -27.32 -0.75 -23.17
CA ILE A 28 -26.30 0.32 -23.20
C ILE A 28 -26.08 0.87 -21.79
N TYR A 29 -27.14 1.13 -21.02
CA TYR A 29 -27.01 1.55 -19.61
C TYR A 29 -26.35 0.47 -18.74
N LEU A 30 -26.68 -0.81 -18.94
CA LEU A 30 -26.08 -1.93 -18.20
C LEU A 30 -24.58 -2.11 -18.54
N ILE A 31 -24.19 -1.93 -19.80
CA ILE A 31 -22.79 -1.95 -20.24
C ILE A 31 -22.02 -0.75 -19.68
N LEU A 32 -22.65 0.44 -19.65
CA LEU A 32 -22.06 1.64 -19.05
C LEU A 32 -21.89 1.48 -17.53
N ASP A 33 -22.86 0.87 -16.85
CA ASP A 33 -22.79 0.57 -15.41
C ASP A 33 -21.70 -0.47 -15.08
N LEU A 34 -21.59 -1.54 -15.89
CA LEU A 34 -20.52 -2.54 -15.78
C LEU A 34 -19.12 -1.95 -15.98
N SER A 35 -18.96 -0.98 -16.88
CA SER A 35 -17.68 -0.27 -17.06
C SER A 35 -17.33 0.61 -15.85
N LYS A 36 -18.35 1.22 -15.21
CA LYS A 36 -18.19 2.05 -14.01
C LYS A 36 -17.84 1.22 -12.76
N LEU A 37 -18.46 0.04 -12.62
CA LEU A 37 -18.17 -0.90 -11.52
C LEU A 37 -16.79 -1.54 -11.63
N LYS A 38 -16.30 -1.78 -12.86
CA LYS A 38 -14.96 -2.33 -13.07
C LYS A 38 -13.85 -1.30 -12.79
N GLY A 39 -14.10 -0.02 -13.05
CA GLY A 39 -13.21 1.08 -12.70
C GLY A 39 -13.01 1.21 -11.19
N SER A 40 -14.10 1.27 -10.41
CA SER A 40 -14.00 1.38 -8.95
C SER A 40 -13.30 0.18 -8.30
N ALA A 41 -13.54 -1.05 -8.80
CA ALA A 41 -12.90 -2.25 -8.27
C ALA A 41 -11.38 -2.29 -8.55
N LEU A 42 -10.92 -1.84 -9.72
CA LEU A 42 -9.50 -1.74 -10.03
C LEU A 42 -8.80 -0.68 -9.16
N ASP A 43 -9.45 0.47 -8.97
CA ASP A 43 -8.97 1.53 -8.08
C ASP A 43 -8.86 1.04 -6.62
N THR A 44 -9.84 0.26 -6.14
CA THR A 44 -9.81 -0.31 -4.77
C THR A 44 -8.68 -1.33 -4.60
N VAL A 45 -8.43 -2.18 -5.60
CA VAL A 45 -7.36 -3.20 -5.53
C VAL A 45 -5.97 -2.54 -5.51
N GLU A 46 -5.73 -1.55 -6.37
CA GLU A 46 -4.46 -0.80 -6.35
C GLU A 46 -4.27 -0.06 -5.02
N PHE A 47 -5.32 0.59 -4.51
CA PHE A 47 -5.26 1.27 -3.21
C PHE A 47 -4.95 0.30 -2.05
N ILE A 48 -5.55 -0.90 -2.05
CA ILE A 48 -5.26 -1.93 -1.05
C ILE A 48 -3.79 -2.38 -1.13
N GLN A 49 -3.24 -2.52 -2.34
CA GLN A 49 -1.84 -2.88 -2.53
C GLN A 49 -0.89 -1.78 -2.02
N ILE A 50 -1.14 -0.53 -2.39
CA ILE A 50 -0.36 0.64 -1.94
C ILE A 50 -0.35 0.72 -0.41
N ARG A 51 -1.53 0.61 0.22
CA ARG A 51 -1.66 0.61 1.68
C ARG A 51 -0.87 -0.52 2.33
N ARG A 52 -0.99 -1.74 1.82
CA ARG A 52 -0.28 -2.91 2.37
C ARG A 52 1.22 -2.72 2.28
N PHE A 53 1.69 -2.17 1.16
CA PHE A 53 3.10 -1.87 0.95
C PHE A 53 3.62 -0.81 1.93
N ILE A 54 2.94 0.35 2.04
CA ILE A 54 3.34 1.44 2.96
C ILE A 54 3.39 0.95 4.41
N VAL A 55 2.37 0.18 4.85
CA VAL A 55 2.34 -0.37 6.21
C VAL A 55 3.49 -1.35 6.43
N LYS A 56 3.76 -2.25 5.47
CA LYS A 56 4.86 -3.22 5.59
C LYS A 56 6.21 -2.49 5.64
N LEU A 57 6.43 -1.52 4.76
CA LEU A 57 7.64 -0.71 4.70
C LEU A 57 7.88 0.02 6.04
N GLY A 58 6.87 0.74 6.54
CA GLY A 58 6.99 1.46 7.81
C GLY A 58 7.28 0.55 9.00
N LYS A 59 6.67 -0.65 9.04
CA LYS A 59 6.96 -1.64 10.09
C LYS A 59 8.41 -2.11 10.08
N MET A 60 8.97 -2.33 8.89
CA MET A 60 10.36 -2.79 8.74
C MET A 60 11.35 -1.70 9.13
N LEU A 61 11.19 -0.48 8.61
CA LEU A 61 12.08 0.63 8.95
C LEU A 61 12.04 1.01 10.44
N HIS A 62 10.86 0.92 11.06
CA HIS A 62 10.69 1.15 12.50
C HIS A 62 11.37 0.05 13.33
N LYS A 63 11.22 -1.22 12.92
CA LYS A 63 11.90 -2.37 13.54
C LYS A 63 13.42 -2.22 13.53
N TYR A 64 13.99 -1.65 12.47
CA TYR A 64 15.43 -1.44 12.33
C TYR A 64 15.93 -0.10 12.90
N GLY A 65 15.11 0.62 13.68
CA GLY A 65 15.58 1.76 14.48
C GLY A 65 15.78 3.07 13.71
N THR A 66 15.11 3.25 12.56
CA THR A 66 15.13 4.55 11.86
C THR A 66 14.53 5.65 12.75
N PRO A 67 15.19 6.82 12.92
CA PRO A 67 14.63 7.89 13.73
C PRO A 67 13.32 8.42 13.14
N ALA A 68 12.33 8.68 13.99
CA ALA A 68 10.94 9.00 13.63
C ALA A 68 10.82 10.06 12.51
N PHE A 69 11.52 11.18 12.65
CA PHE A 69 11.46 12.26 11.66
C PHE A 69 11.97 11.86 10.26
N ARG A 70 13.00 11.01 10.18
CA ARG A 70 13.52 10.51 8.89
C ARG A 70 12.54 9.52 8.27
N LEU A 71 11.98 8.64 9.09
CA LEU A 71 10.97 7.67 8.67
C LEU A 71 9.72 8.35 8.11
N GLU A 72 9.21 9.37 8.80
CA GLU A 72 8.02 10.13 8.38
C GLU A 72 8.24 10.86 7.05
N ALA A 73 9.39 11.52 6.89
CA ALA A 73 9.74 12.18 5.64
C ALA A 73 9.82 11.19 4.47
N TYR A 74 10.42 10.02 4.71
CA TYR A 74 10.60 9.00 3.68
C TYR A 74 9.30 8.34 3.24
N LEU A 75 8.47 7.92 4.21
CA LEU A 75 7.14 7.38 3.92
C LEU A 75 6.24 8.43 3.26
N GLY A 76 6.39 9.71 3.63
CA GLY A 76 5.69 10.83 2.98
C GLY A 76 6.04 10.99 1.50
N GLU A 77 7.33 10.85 1.16
CA GLU A 77 7.79 10.90 -0.23
C GLU A 77 7.28 9.71 -1.05
N VAL A 78 7.33 8.49 -0.48
CA VAL A 78 6.80 7.28 -1.11
C VAL A 78 5.28 7.37 -1.31
N ALA A 79 4.53 7.87 -0.32
CA ALA A 79 3.09 8.07 -0.44
C ALA A 79 2.75 9.08 -1.55
N LYS A 80 3.49 10.20 -1.61
CA LYS A 80 3.33 11.21 -2.65
C LYS A 80 3.63 10.66 -4.05
N TYR A 81 4.67 9.84 -4.19
CA TYR A 81 5.01 9.17 -5.44
C TYR A 81 3.90 8.21 -5.91
N LEU A 82 3.29 7.49 -4.98
CA LEU A 82 2.17 6.57 -5.24
C LEU A 82 0.82 7.28 -5.43
N GLY A 83 0.78 8.61 -5.37
CA GLY A 83 -0.43 9.41 -5.60
C GLY A 83 -1.47 9.31 -4.47
N VAL A 84 -1.05 8.92 -3.26
CA VAL A 84 -1.93 8.83 -2.08
C VAL A 84 -1.55 9.89 -1.05
N HIS A 85 -2.56 10.44 -0.37
CA HIS A 85 -2.32 11.33 0.75
C HIS A 85 -2.20 10.52 2.03
N ALA A 86 -1.10 10.71 2.75
CA ALA A 86 -0.85 10.00 3.99
C ALA A 86 -0.15 10.89 5.02
N SER A 87 -0.48 10.66 6.28
CA SER A 87 0.16 11.26 7.45
C SER A 87 0.64 10.15 8.37
N PHE A 88 1.87 10.30 8.87
CA PHE A 88 2.55 9.28 9.66
C PHE A 88 3.00 9.90 10.98
N ILE A 89 2.80 9.16 12.07
CA ILE A 89 3.28 9.54 13.41
C ILE A 89 4.05 8.35 13.98
N SER A 90 5.36 8.52 14.14
CA SER A 90 6.26 7.51 14.67
C SER A 90 6.65 7.82 16.12
N THR A 91 6.16 7.01 17.05
CA THR A 91 6.61 7.00 18.46
C THR A 91 7.53 5.80 18.70
N PRO A 92 8.33 5.78 19.80
CA PRO A 92 9.31 4.72 20.04
C PRO A 92 8.75 3.28 20.01
N THR A 93 7.45 3.11 20.29
CA THR A 93 6.79 1.80 20.37
C THR A 93 5.47 1.71 19.59
N SER A 94 5.09 2.76 18.88
CA SER A 94 3.86 2.79 18.09
C SER A 94 4.05 3.59 16.82
N LEU A 95 3.57 3.05 15.70
CA LEU A 95 3.56 3.71 14.41
C LEU A 95 2.11 3.81 13.93
N THR A 96 1.64 5.05 13.76
CA THR A 96 0.27 5.34 13.30
C THR A 96 0.32 5.80 11.85
N PHE A 97 -0.49 5.15 11.01
CA PHE A 97 -0.63 5.47 9.60
C PHE A 97 -2.05 5.98 9.34
N VAL A 98 -2.16 7.18 8.79
CA VAL A 98 -3.43 7.76 8.32
C VAL A 98 -3.31 7.93 6.81
N ILE A 99 -4.09 7.19 6.03
CA ILE A 99 -4.03 7.24 4.55
C ILE A 99 -5.44 7.54 4.04
N TRP A 100 -5.57 8.54 3.18
CA TRP A 100 -6.84 8.96 2.55
C TRP A 100 -6.67 9.17 1.04
N SER A 101 -7.78 9.08 0.31
CA SER A 101 -7.83 9.30 -1.14
C SER A 101 -9.04 10.17 -1.49
N ASP A 102 -8.87 11.18 -2.35
CA ASP A 102 -9.94 12.11 -2.75
C ASP A 102 -11.18 11.43 -3.38
N ARG A 103 -11.06 10.18 -3.82
CA ARG A 103 -12.15 9.41 -4.46
C ARG A 103 -12.86 8.43 -3.52
N HIS A 104 -12.35 8.21 -2.31
CA HIS A 104 -12.92 7.30 -1.32
C HIS A 104 -12.81 7.97 0.05
N GLU A 105 -13.95 8.43 0.60
CA GLU A 105 -14.10 9.05 1.93
C GLU A 105 -13.80 8.09 3.10
N ASP A 106 -13.23 6.91 2.84
CA ASP A 106 -12.87 5.98 3.89
C ASP A 106 -11.49 6.35 4.46
N GLU A 107 -11.49 7.19 5.50
CA GLU A 107 -10.33 7.38 6.38
C GLU A 107 -9.93 6.06 7.03
N TYR A 108 -8.98 5.34 6.42
CA TYR A 108 -8.45 4.10 7.00
C TYR A 108 -7.31 4.41 7.98
N ASN A 109 -7.67 4.63 9.24
CA ASN A 109 -6.72 4.74 10.35
C ASN A 109 -6.16 3.36 10.71
N HIS A 110 -4.90 3.08 10.39
CA HIS A 110 -4.22 1.84 10.80
C HIS A 110 -3.19 2.16 11.87
N ALA A 111 -3.51 1.83 13.13
CA ALA A 111 -2.58 1.90 14.26
C ALA A 111 -2.01 0.49 14.50
N ALA A 112 -0.73 0.30 14.17
CA ALA A 112 -0.03 -0.95 14.45
C ALA A 112 0.90 -0.75 15.64
N ARG A 113 0.63 -1.46 16.74
CA ARG A 113 1.55 -1.54 17.88
C ARG A 113 2.68 -2.50 17.50
N LEU A 114 3.93 -2.04 17.51
CA LEU A 114 5.09 -2.82 17.08
C LEU A 114 5.94 -3.19 18.30
N LEU A 115 6.27 -4.48 18.41
CA LEU A 115 7.25 -4.95 19.38
C LEU A 115 8.64 -4.44 18.96
N PRO A 116 9.48 -3.97 19.88
CA PRO A 116 10.86 -3.61 19.56
C PRO A 116 11.56 -4.85 19.00
N GLY A 117 11.91 -4.82 17.71
CA GLY A 117 12.59 -5.93 17.05
C GLY A 117 14.10 -5.81 17.15
N GLU A 118 14.79 -6.87 16.71
CA GLU A 118 16.24 -6.86 16.62
C GLU A 118 16.72 -5.90 15.52
N LEU A 119 17.70 -5.08 15.89
CA LEU A 119 18.33 -4.09 15.02
C LEU A 119 19.20 -4.80 13.97
N ASP A 120 18.79 -4.79 12.71
CA ASP A 120 19.57 -5.33 11.59
C ASP A 120 19.88 -4.23 10.57
N MET A 121 21.15 -3.81 10.53
CA MET A 121 21.63 -2.77 9.62
C MET A 121 21.66 -3.24 8.16
N ASN A 122 21.81 -4.55 7.92
CA ASN A 122 21.81 -5.10 6.56
C ASN A 122 20.41 -4.98 5.95
N ALA A 123 19.39 -5.42 6.70
CA ALA A 123 18.01 -5.33 6.24
C ALA A 123 17.52 -3.87 6.13
N LEU A 124 18.00 -2.97 7.01
CA LEU A 124 17.72 -1.54 6.89
C LEU A 124 18.25 -0.96 5.57
N SER A 125 19.52 -1.21 5.25
CA SER A 125 20.15 -0.70 4.02
C SER A 125 19.45 -1.21 2.76
N LEU A 126 19.13 -2.51 2.72
CA LEU A 126 18.44 -3.12 1.56
C LEU A 126 17.03 -2.56 1.38
N THR A 127 16.32 -2.29 2.49
CA THR A 127 14.97 -1.72 2.42
C THR A 127 15.00 -0.26 2.00
N ASP A 128 15.99 0.51 2.44
CA ASP A 128 16.19 1.90 2.02
C ASP A 128 16.50 1.98 0.51
N GLU A 129 17.42 1.14 0.03
CA GLU A 129 17.77 1.05 -1.40
C GLU A 129 16.55 0.66 -2.26
N LEU A 130 15.78 -0.34 -1.85
CA LEU A 130 14.56 -0.77 -2.57
C LEU A 130 13.54 0.36 -2.70
N ALA A 131 13.31 1.11 -1.63
CA ALA A 131 12.35 2.22 -1.68
C ALA A 131 12.89 3.40 -2.52
N SER A 132 14.22 3.62 -2.58
CA SER A 132 14.83 4.57 -3.51
C SER A 132 14.67 4.13 -4.97
N GLU A 133 14.83 2.83 -5.27
CA GLU A 133 14.58 2.27 -6.60
C GLU A 133 13.12 2.44 -7.03
N LEU A 134 12.18 2.24 -6.10
CA LEU A 134 10.75 2.47 -6.33
C LEU A 134 10.47 3.94 -6.66
N LEU A 135 11.03 4.88 -5.89
CA LEU A 135 10.91 6.32 -6.13
C LEU A 135 11.51 6.74 -7.47
N SER A 136 12.59 6.09 -7.90
CA SER A 136 13.23 6.33 -9.20
C SER A 136 12.47 5.74 -10.40
N GLY A 137 11.38 5.01 -10.16
CA GLY A 137 10.57 4.37 -11.20
C GLY A 137 11.21 3.14 -11.85
N LYS A 138 12.30 2.62 -11.29
CA LYS A 138 12.98 1.41 -11.79
C LYS A 138 12.25 0.13 -11.43
N LEU A 139 11.39 0.17 -10.41
CA LEU A 139 10.71 -0.99 -9.84
C LEU A 139 9.19 -0.78 -9.82
N THR A 140 8.41 -1.84 -10.06
CA THR A 140 6.95 -1.81 -9.90
C THR A 140 6.54 -2.15 -8.47
N LEU A 141 5.35 -1.73 -8.04
CA LEU A 141 4.85 -1.98 -6.68
C LEU A 141 4.78 -3.47 -6.32
N SER A 142 4.39 -4.33 -7.28
CA SER A 142 4.33 -5.77 -7.06
C SER A 142 5.71 -6.41 -6.88
N GLU A 143 6.71 -5.94 -7.63
CA GLU A 143 8.09 -6.43 -7.52
C GLU A 143 8.72 -5.94 -6.20
N ALA A 144 8.41 -4.71 -5.80
CA ALA A 144 8.81 -4.13 -4.52
C ALA A 144 8.30 -4.94 -3.32
N ASP A 145 7.01 -5.34 -3.30
CA ASP A 145 6.48 -6.17 -2.21
C ASP A 145 7.16 -7.54 -2.15
N LYS A 146 7.45 -8.15 -3.31
CA LYS A 146 8.11 -9.45 -3.36
C LYS A 146 9.54 -9.39 -2.80
N ARG A 147 10.35 -8.43 -3.26
CA ARG A 147 11.71 -8.22 -2.73
C ARG A 147 11.70 -7.86 -1.25
N LEU A 148 10.72 -7.08 -0.80
CA LEU A 148 10.57 -6.75 0.61
C LEU A 148 10.30 -8.00 1.47
N ASN A 149 9.55 -8.98 0.96
CA ASN A 149 9.36 -10.27 1.63
C ASN A 149 10.65 -11.12 1.66
N GLU A 150 11.47 -11.06 0.61
CA GLU A 150 12.75 -11.76 0.56
C GLU A 150 13.74 -11.18 1.58
N ILE A 151 13.76 -9.86 1.77
CA ILE A 151 14.59 -9.19 2.78
C ILE A 151 14.14 -9.57 4.20
N ASP A 152 12.82 -9.61 4.47
CA ASP A 152 12.30 -10.05 5.78
C ASP A 152 12.67 -11.51 6.10
N ALA A 153 12.68 -12.37 5.08
CA ALA A 153 13.02 -13.79 5.22
C ALA A 153 14.52 -14.04 5.40
N MET A 154 15.38 -13.10 5.00
CA MET A 154 16.84 -13.32 4.95
C MET A 154 17.48 -13.46 6.34
N GLY A 155 16.85 -12.94 7.40
CA GLY A 155 17.35 -13.06 8.77
C GLY A 155 18.75 -12.46 8.98
N SER A 156 19.22 -12.42 10.24
CA SER A 156 20.52 -11.81 10.56
C SER A 156 21.67 -12.59 9.89
N PRO A 157 22.50 -11.94 9.03
CA PRO A 157 23.55 -12.63 8.28
C PRO A 157 24.78 -13.01 9.11
N TYR A 158 24.91 -12.47 10.33
CA TYR A 158 26.10 -12.68 11.16
C TYR A 158 25.90 -13.85 12.13
N GLY A 159 26.51 -14.99 11.79
CA GLY A 159 26.55 -16.15 12.67
C GLY A 159 27.41 -15.91 13.92
N LYS A 160 27.07 -16.58 15.03
CA LYS A 160 27.74 -16.46 16.35
C LYS A 160 29.27 -16.63 16.29
N TRP A 161 29.77 -17.44 15.34
CA TRP A 161 31.20 -17.66 15.13
C TRP A 161 31.94 -16.42 14.60
N VAL A 162 31.34 -15.71 13.63
CA VAL A 162 31.94 -14.50 13.05
C VAL A 162 32.00 -13.41 14.12
N THR A 163 30.92 -13.27 14.90
CA THR A 163 30.88 -12.35 16.04
C THR A 163 31.95 -12.70 17.08
N GLY A 164 32.10 -13.98 17.44
CA GLY A 164 33.14 -14.43 18.38
C GLY A 164 34.56 -14.10 17.92
N VAL A 165 34.86 -14.31 16.64
CA VAL A 165 36.18 -13.99 16.05
C VAL A 165 36.43 -12.48 16.03
N ALA A 166 35.43 -11.67 15.69
CA ALA A 166 35.54 -10.21 15.73
C ALA A 166 35.83 -9.68 17.14
N PHE A 167 35.13 -10.22 18.16
CA PHE A 167 35.40 -9.87 19.56
C PHE A 167 36.80 -10.30 19.99
N ALA A 168 37.24 -11.51 19.65
CA ALA A 168 38.58 -11.98 19.97
C ALA A 168 39.67 -11.09 19.34
N MET A 169 39.51 -10.70 18.08
CA MET A 169 40.43 -9.77 17.41
C MET A 169 40.42 -8.38 18.05
N ALA A 170 39.25 -7.83 18.38
CA ALA A 170 39.15 -6.53 19.03
C ALA A 170 39.81 -6.51 20.41
N THR A 171 39.58 -7.55 21.22
CA THR A 171 40.23 -7.71 22.53
C THR A 171 41.74 -7.90 22.39
N GLY A 172 42.20 -8.68 21.40
CA GLY A 172 43.63 -8.84 21.11
C GLY A 172 44.31 -7.53 20.70
N ALA A 173 43.68 -6.75 19.81
CA ALA A 173 44.19 -5.45 19.39
C ALA A 173 44.24 -4.43 20.55
N PHE A 174 43.23 -4.45 21.42
CA PHE A 174 43.21 -3.59 22.61
C PHE A 174 44.29 -3.99 23.63
N ALA A 175 44.52 -5.29 23.82
CA ALA A 175 45.61 -5.78 24.67
C ALA A 175 46.99 -5.36 24.15
N MET A 176 47.18 -5.36 22.83
CA MET A 176 48.41 -4.85 22.19
C MET A 176 48.60 -3.34 22.34
N LEU A 177 47.52 -2.55 22.45
CA LEU A 177 47.60 -1.10 22.65
C LEU A 177 47.98 -0.75 24.10
N MET A 178 47.53 -1.53 25.08
CA MET A 178 47.69 -1.25 26.51
C MET A 178 48.86 -2.01 27.17
N GLY A 179 49.41 -3.01 26.47
CA GLY A 179 50.51 -3.86 26.92
C GLY A 179 51.90 -3.33 26.59
#